data_AF-A0A2D6M6Z9-F1
#
_entry.id   AF-A0A2D6M6Z9-F1
#
_cell.length_a   1.000
_cell.length_b   1.000
_cell.length_c   1.000
_cell.angle_alpha   90.00
_cell.angle_beta   90.00
_cell.angle_gamma   90.00
#
_symmetry.space_group_name_H-M   'P 1'
#
loop_
_entity.id
_entity.type
_entity.pdbx_description
1 polymer ?
#
loop_
_entity_poly.entity_id
_entity_poly.type
_entity_poly.pdbx_seq_one_letter_code
_entity_poly.pdbx_strand_id
1 'polypeptide(L)'
;MGLYLMYGIPDFNRSDIQDRLKGVIEDLEGAYGDLPDTIGCMESISSKDSCEAWCCREQNPSVWFVEFLNTLENYIFKMDVDDFSSLIKLCLKKYLLIDKSNGCVFWNADTRKCKTHTTRPVNCYFYGVTPDEEFQPRYERLKVLNNNVKPQCDLIKLKNGNKFLTKKEIDFSFDSIRELEKKIGVPDHFLNDNPGGSYRSFHEHALIWILGEKEMCDLSIVRSSYSMIQKKQLINNICDCLRESFSNVK
;
A
#
# COMPACT_ATOMS: atom_id res chain seq x y z
N MET A 1 19.51 -23.72 0.23
CA MET A 1 18.82 -22.42 0.36
C MET A 1 17.55 -22.53 -0.44
N GLY A 2 16.38 -22.63 0.21
CA GLY A 2 15.11 -22.59 -0.51
C GLY A 2 14.93 -21.20 -1.11
N LEU A 3 14.59 -21.14 -2.40
CA LEU A 3 14.08 -19.92 -3.03
C LEU A 3 12.83 -19.51 -2.25
N TYR A 4 12.91 -18.42 -1.48
CA TYR A 4 11.73 -17.86 -0.83
C TYR A 4 10.84 -17.29 -1.93
N LEU A 5 9.70 -17.93 -2.14
CA LEU A 5 8.73 -17.53 -3.16
C LEU A 5 7.88 -16.41 -2.55
N MET A 6 8.15 -15.16 -2.95
CA MET A 6 7.34 -14.05 -2.48
C MET A 6 5.87 -14.28 -2.86
N TYR A 7 5.00 -14.41 -1.87
CA TYR A 7 3.59 -14.82 -2.07
C TYR A 7 3.42 -16.16 -2.80
N GLY A 8 4.37 -17.08 -2.64
CA GLY A 8 4.31 -18.39 -3.30
C GLY A 8 4.57 -18.36 -4.82
N ILE A 9 4.99 -17.22 -5.40
CA ILE A 9 5.31 -17.11 -6.82
C ILE A 9 6.63 -17.84 -7.13
N PRO A 10 6.62 -18.95 -7.89
CA PRO A 10 7.83 -19.67 -8.30
C PRO A 10 8.77 -18.77 -9.11
N ASP A 11 10.08 -18.89 -8.87
CA ASP A 11 11.13 -18.19 -9.64
C ASP A 11 10.95 -16.67 -9.69
N PHE A 12 10.36 -16.08 -8.65
CA PHE A 12 10.24 -14.64 -8.53
C PHE A 12 11.62 -14.02 -8.29
N ASN A 13 12.26 -13.61 -9.39
CA ASN A 13 13.52 -12.91 -9.38
C ASN A 13 13.30 -11.40 -9.55
N ARG A 14 13.86 -10.61 -8.62
CA ARG A 14 13.76 -9.15 -8.65
C ARG A 14 14.41 -8.55 -9.90
N SER A 15 15.42 -9.21 -10.50
CA SER A 15 16.07 -8.70 -11.73
C SER A 15 15.19 -8.81 -12.96
N ASP A 16 14.25 -9.75 -12.99
CA ASP A 16 13.44 -10.06 -14.18
C ASP A 16 12.06 -9.39 -14.10
N ILE A 17 11.84 -8.61 -13.03
CA ILE A 17 10.54 -8.04 -12.74
C ILE A 17 10.19 -6.93 -13.72
N GLN A 18 11.13 -6.08 -14.13
CA GLN A 18 10.82 -4.91 -14.97
C GLN A 18 10.18 -5.32 -16.30
N ASP A 19 10.66 -6.40 -16.93
CA ASP A 19 10.09 -6.93 -18.17
C ASP A 19 8.70 -7.54 -17.94
N ARG A 20 8.50 -8.23 -16.81
CA ARG A 20 7.19 -8.80 -16.42
C ARG A 20 6.20 -7.73 -15.95
N LEU A 21 6.68 -6.62 -15.40
CA LEU A 21 5.88 -5.51 -14.86
C LEU A 21 5.14 -4.77 -15.95
N LYS A 22 5.78 -4.57 -17.10
CA LYS A 22 5.17 -3.77 -18.16
C LYS A 22 3.80 -4.30 -18.57
N GLY A 23 3.70 -5.60 -18.87
CA GLY A 23 2.42 -6.20 -19.24
C GLY A 23 1.38 -6.15 -18.12
N VAL A 24 1.80 -6.38 -16.88
CA VAL A 24 0.91 -6.35 -15.70
C VAL A 24 0.39 -4.94 -15.42
N ILE A 25 1.23 -3.92 -15.60
CA ILE A 25 0.86 -2.52 -15.44
C ILE A 25 -0.10 -2.10 -16.54
N GLU A 26 0.15 -2.49 -17.79
CA GLU A 26 -0.78 -2.25 -18.90
C GLU A 26 -2.15 -2.91 -18.63
N ASP A 27 -2.18 -4.14 -18.12
CA ASP A 27 -3.44 -4.81 -17.74
C ASP A 27 -4.13 -4.11 -16.56
N LEU A 28 -3.37 -3.66 -15.56
CA LEU A 28 -3.90 -2.95 -14.39
C LEU A 28 -4.47 -1.59 -14.80
N GLU A 29 -3.78 -0.87 -15.68
CA GLU A 29 -4.27 0.37 -16.29
C GLU A 29 -5.56 0.13 -17.06
N GLY A 30 -5.67 -0.99 -17.78
CA GLY A 30 -6.91 -1.44 -18.41
C GLY A 30 -8.04 -1.63 -17.39
N ALA A 31 -7.78 -2.41 -16.32
CA ALA A 31 -8.75 -2.63 -15.25
C ALA A 31 -9.16 -1.33 -14.54
N TYR A 32 -8.24 -0.36 -14.44
CA TYR A 32 -8.50 0.95 -13.84
C TYR A 32 -9.21 1.91 -14.79
N GLY A 33 -9.01 1.75 -16.10
CA GLY A 33 -9.69 2.52 -17.14
C GLY A 33 -11.21 2.31 -17.14
N ASP A 34 -11.66 1.16 -16.65
CA ASP A 34 -13.08 0.84 -16.46
C ASP A 34 -13.68 1.43 -15.17
N LEU A 35 -12.85 2.00 -14.29
CA LEU A 35 -13.33 2.61 -13.04
C LEU A 35 -13.91 4.02 -13.28
N PRO A 36 -15.06 4.35 -12.69
CA PRO A 36 -15.68 5.66 -12.90
C PRO A 36 -14.96 6.76 -12.13
N ASP A 37 -14.45 7.76 -12.86
CA ASP A 37 -13.70 8.90 -12.32
C ASP A 37 -14.23 9.45 -10.98
N THR A 38 -13.33 9.66 -10.03
CA THR A 38 -13.61 10.32 -8.75
C THR A 38 -13.04 11.74 -8.71
N ILE A 39 -13.80 12.66 -8.10
CA ILE A 39 -13.39 14.05 -7.86
C ILE A 39 -13.48 14.41 -6.37
N GLY A 40 -12.95 15.57 -5.99
CA GLY A 40 -13.06 16.12 -4.63
C GLY A 40 -11.83 15.91 -3.74
N CYS A 41 -11.10 14.79 -3.83
CA CYS A 41 -9.97 14.52 -2.94
C CYS A 41 -8.87 15.60 -3.01
N MET A 42 -8.25 15.78 -4.18
CA MET A 42 -7.14 16.74 -4.35
C MET A 42 -7.61 18.20 -4.31
N GLU A 43 -8.84 18.46 -4.73
CA GLU A 43 -9.48 19.79 -4.69
C GLU A 43 -9.72 20.25 -3.25
N SER A 44 -10.20 19.33 -2.40
CA SER A 44 -10.55 19.64 -1.00
C SER A 44 -9.34 19.69 -0.08
N ILE A 45 -8.21 19.05 -0.43
CA ILE A 45 -6.99 19.08 0.42
C ILE A 45 -6.45 20.51 0.60
N SER A 46 -6.71 21.41 -0.35
CA SER A 46 -6.22 22.79 -0.33
C SER A 46 -7.27 23.81 0.16
N SER A 47 -8.48 23.37 0.49
CA SER A 47 -9.60 24.27 0.87
C SER A 47 -9.65 24.55 2.37
N LYS A 48 -10.41 25.57 2.77
CA LYS A 48 -10.62 25.91 4.19
C LYS A 48 -11.45 24.84 4.93
N ASP A 49 -12.33 24.16 4.21
CA ASP A 49 -13.17 23.05 4.69
C ASP A 49 -12.55 21.68 4.38
N SER A 50 -11.22 21.63 4.36
CA SER A 50 -10.47 20.43 4.02
C SER A 50 -10.66 19.31 5.05
N CYS A 51 -10.72 18.07 4.57
CA CYS A 51 -10.55 16.89 5.42
C CYS A 51 -9.08 16.69 5.87
N GLU A 52 -8.17 17.59 5.51
CA GLU A 52 -6.72 17.51 5.78
C GLU A 52 -6.06 16.19 5.34
N ALA A 53 -6.63 15.54 4.33
CA ALA A 53 -6.23 14.21 3.89
C ALA A 53 -6.16 13.17 5.03
N TRP A 54 -7.08 13.23 6.01
CA TRP A 54 -7.02 12.35 7.18
C TRP A 54 -7.00 10.86 6.76
N CYS A 55 -7.62 10.49 5.63
CA CYS A 55 -7.58 9.11 5.13
C CYS A 55 -6.15 8.67 4.77
N CYS A 56 -5.32 9.57 4.26
CA CYS A 56 -3.90 9.30 4.00
C CYS A 56 -3.04 9.45 5.26
N ARG A 57 -3.39 10.36 6.17
CA ARG A 57 -2.65 10.66 7.39
C ARG A 57 -2.82 9.62 8.48
N GLU A 58 -4.02 9.06 8.59
CA GLU A 58 -4.45 8.24 9.74
C GLU A 58 -4.88 6.83 9.36
N GLN A 59 -5.20 6.60 8.07
CA GLN A 59 -5.52 5.28 7.57
C GLN A 59 -4.51 4.83 6.50
N ASN A 60 -4.37 3.52 6.40
CA ASN A 60 -3.48 2.87 5.44
C ASN A 60 -4.22 1.64 4.94
N PRO A 61 -4.90 1.73 3.79
CA PRO A 61 -5.63 0.61 3.25
C PRO A 61 -4.66 -0.51 2.85
N SER A 62 -5.18 -1.74 2.88
CA SER A 62 -4.52 -2.85 2.19
C SER A 62 -4.57 -2.62 0.68
N VAL A 63 -3.58 -3.16 -0.01
CA VAL A 63 -3.42 -3.12 -1.46
C VAL A 63 -3.01 -4.49 -1.95
N TRP A 64 -3.44 -4.83 -3.15
CA TRP A 64 -2.97 -6.03 -3.83
C TRP A 64 -1.51 -5.85 -4.24
N PHE A 65 -0.80 -6.95 -4.35
CA PHE A 65 0.60 -6.95 -4.75
C PHE A 65 0.79 -6.33 -6.16
N VAL A 66 -0.09 -6.59 -7.11
CA VAL A 66 -0.08 -5.95 -8.45
C VAL A 66 -0.22 -4.42 -8.38
N GLU A 67 -0.99 -3.89 -7.42
CA GLU A 67 -1.13 -2.44 -7.21
C GLU A 67 0.14 -1.85 -6.57
N PHE A 68 0.79 -2.61 -5.68
CA PHE A 68 2.09 -2.25 -5.17
C PHE A 68 3.16 -2.26 -6.28
N LEU A 69 3.14 -3.25 -7.16
CA LEU A 69 4.03 -3.32 -8.33
C LEU A 69 3.88 -2.11 -9.25
N ASN A 70 2.65 -1.64 -9.47
CA ASN A 70 2.41 -0.40 -10.20
C ASN A 70 3.03 0.82 -9.48
N THR A 71 2.92 0.89 -8.15
CA THR A 71 3.57 1.94 -7.36
C THR A 71 5.10 1.84 -7.40
N LEU A 72 5.63 0.62 -7.44
CA LEU A 72 7.06 0.35 -7.53
C LEU A 72 7.63 0.93 -8.84
N GLU A 73 7.04 0.58 -9.98
CA GLU A 73 7.47 1.05 -11.30
C GLU A 73 7.26 2.56 -11.47
N ASN A 74 6.07 3.06 -11.14
CA ASN A 74 5.72 4.43 -11.46
C ASN A 74 6.31 5.46 -10.50
N TYR A 75 6.74 5.04 -9.32
CA TYR A 75 7.19 5.96 -8.26
C TYR A 75 8.49 5.53 -7.57
N ILE A 76 8.56 4.32 -6.98
CA ILE A 76 9.69 3.94 -6.12
C ILE A 76 11.00 3.79 -6.93
N PHE A 77 10.97 3.15 -8.10
CA PHE A 77 12.16 2.99 -8.94
C PHE A 77 12.72 4.29 -9.50
N LYS A 78 11.97 5.39 -9.41
CA LYS A 78 12.38 6.72 -9.86
C LYS A 78 12.94 7.58 -8.72
N MET A 79 12.95 7.07 -7.48
CA MET A 79 13.51 7.77 -6.32
C MET A 79 15.04 7.83 -6.39
N ASP A 80 15.62 8.89 -5.86
CA ASP A 80 17.02 8.86 -5.46
C ASP A 80 17.24 8.01 -4.20
N VAL A 81 18.51 7.77 -3.86
CA VAL A 81 18.88 6.94 -2.72
C VAL A 81 18.39 7.49 -1.39
N ASP A 82 18.29 8.80 -1.23
CA ASP A 82 17.91 9.43 0.02
C ASP A 82 16.40 9.37 0.24
N ASP A 83 15.61 9.59 -0.82
CA ASP A 83 14.17 9.40 -0.82
C ASP A 83 13.80 7.93 -0.61
N PHE A 84 14.49 7.01 -1.30
CA PHE A 84 14.29 5.57 -1.11
C PHE A 84 14.62 5.16 0.33
N SER A 85 15.78 5.55 0.84
CA SER A 85 16.19 5.26 2.23
C SER A 85 15.20 5.82 3.25
N SER A 86 14.68 7.03 3.00
CA SER A 86 13.67 7.66 3.85
C SER A 86 12.33 6.92 3.83
N LEU A 87 11.90 6.43 2.67
CA LEU A 87 10.74 5.56 2.54
C LEU A 87 10.93 4.28 3.36
N ILE A 88 12.09 3.62 3.24
CA ILE A 88 12.33 2.34 3.95
C ILE A 88 12.36 2.56 5.45
N LYS A 89 12.99 3.64 5.91
CA LYS A 89 12.96 4.07 7.31
C LYS A 89 11.55 4.25 7.81
N LEU A 90 10.67 4.88 7.02
CA LEU A 90 9.27 5.07 7.37
C LEU A 90 8.50 3.74 7.41
N CYS A 91 8.73 2.84 6.45
CA CYS A 91 8.13 1.51 6.44
C CYS A 91 8.53 0.69 7.67
N LEU A 92 9.83 0.67 8.01
CA LEU A 92 10.34 0.00 9.21
C LEU A 92 9.75 0.59 10.49
N LYS A 93 9.65 1.93 10.58
CA LYS A 93 9.03 2.59 11.74
C LYS A 93 7.57 2.15 11.91
N LYS A 94 6.79 2.15 10.82
CA LYS A 94 5.37 1.72 10.86
C LYS A 94 5.25 0.26 11.29
N TYR A 95 6.11 -0.60 10.76
CA TYR A 95 6.08 -2.02 11.08
C TYR A 95 6.51 -2.30 12.54
N LEU A 96 7.62 -1.72 13.01
CA LEU A 96 8.24 -2.08 14.29
C LEU A 96 7.72 -1.29 15.49
N LEU A 97 7.43 0.00 15.30
CA LEU A 97 7.17 0.93 16.42
C LEU A 97 5.69 1.03 16.77
N ILE A 98 4.79 0.53 15.91
CA ILE A 98 3.32 0.58 16.07
C ILE A 98 2.92 1.89 16.77
N ASP A 99 3.24 3.02 16.14
CA ASP A 99 2.85 4.32 16.66
C ASP A 99 1.36 4.59 16.42
N LYS A 100 0.83 5.65 17.02
CA LYS A 100 -0.60 5.98 16.94
C LYS A 100 -1.09 6.30 15.51
N SER A 101 -0.21 6.50 14.54
CA SER A 101 -0.57 6.87 13.16
C SER A 101 -0.47 5.69 12.19
N ASN A 102 -1.64 5.18 11.84
CA ASN A 102 -1.78 4.20 10.77
C ASN A 102 -1.81 4.86 9.38
N GLY A 103 -1.16 6.02 9.18
CA GLY A 103 -1.14 6.71 7.88
C GLY A 103 -0.39 5.96 6.79
N CYS A 104 -0.65 6.31 5.54
CA CYS A 104 0.04 5.79 4.37
C CYS A 104 1.49 6.33 4.27
N VAL A 105 2.43 5.49 3.81
CA VAL A 105 3.84 5.88 3.61
C VAL A 105 4.06 6.87 2.45
N PHE A 106 3.06 7.04 1.59
CA PHE A 106 3.10 7.98 0.46
C PHE A 106 2.40 9.31 0.76
N TRP A 107 1.93 9.53 1.99
CA TRP A 107 1.41 10.82 2.41
C TRP A 107 2.57 11.81 2.67
N ASN A 108 2.51 12.98 2.04
CA ASN A 108 3.43 14.08 2.30
C ASN A 108 2.80 15.05 3.31
N ALA A 109 3.42 15.19 4.49
CA ALA A 109 2.89 16.04 5.56
C ALA A 109 2.93 17.54 5.21
N ASP A 110 3.96 17.99 4.48
CA ASP A 110 4.17 19.40 4.14
C ASP A 110 3.16 19.87 3.10
N THR A 111 2.96 19.09 2.05
CA THR A 111 2.03 19.44 0.96
C THR A 111 0.61 18.92 1.20
N ARG A 112 0.42 18.03 2.18
CA ARG A 112 -0.81 17.28 2.46
C ARG A 112 -1.29 16.40 1.29
N LYS A 113 -0.45 16.19 0.27
CA LYS A 113 -0.80 15.44 -0.95
C LYS A 113 -0.30 14.00 -0.88
N CYS A 114 -1.02 13.11 -1.56
CA CYS A 114 -0.55 11.76 -1.82
C CYS A 114 0.46 11.78 -2.96
N LYS A 115 1.65 11.21 -2.72
CA LYS A 115 2.75 11.14 -3.70
C LYS A 115 2.44 10.23 -4.90
N THR A 116 1.52 9.28 -4.73
CA THR A 116 1.12 8.29 -5.74
C THR A 116 -0.34 8.44 -6.14
N HIS A 117 -0.93 9.65 -6.04
CA HIS A 117 -2.37 9.85 -6.22
C HIS A 117 -2.88 9.38 -7.59
N THR A 118 -2.11 9.58 -8.66
CA THR A 118 -2.48 9.19 -10.03
C THR A 118 -2.48 7.68 -10.23
N THR A 119 -1.67 6.95 -9.46
CA THR A 119 -1.57 5.48 -9.49
C THR A 119 -2.08 4.88 -8.18
N ARG A 120 -3.03 5.56 -7.51
CA ARG A 120 -3.53 5.14 -6.20
C ARG A 120 -4.29 3.82 -6.32
N PRO A 121 -4.22 2.94 -5.33
CA PRO A 121 -4.87 1.64 -5.36
C PRO A 121 -6.40 1.78 -5.31
N VAL A 122 -7.10 0.71 -5.68
CA VAL A 122 -8.56 0.64 -5.78
C VAL A 122 -9.24 1.01 -4.45
N ASN A 123 -8.66 0.62 -3.32
CA ASN A 123 -9.20 0.99 -2.00
C ASN A 123 -9.16 2.49 -1.74
N CYS A 124 -8.09 3.17 -2.17
CA CYS A 124 -7.99 4.62 -2.06
C CYS A 124 -9.00 5.30 -2.99
N TYR A 125 -9.27 4.69 -4.14
CA TYR A 125 -10.25 5.17 -5.12
C TYR A 125 -11.69 5.06 -4.59
N PHE A 126 -12.06 3.89 -4.06
CA PHE A 126 -13.42 3.62 -3.56
C PHE A 126 -13.72 4.23 -2.21
N TYR A 127 -12.70 4.67 -1.47
CA TYR A 127 -12.84 5.08 -0.09
C TYR A 127 -14.04 6.00 0.15
N GLY A 128 -14.17 7.10 -0.59
CA GLY A 128 -15.27 8.07 -0.38
C GLY A 128 -16.54 7.83 -1.21
N VAL A 129 -16.59 6.74 -1.97
CA VAL A 129 -17.71 6.38 -2.87
C VAL A 129 -18.24 4.95 -2.69
N THR A 130 -17.75 4.22 -1.69
CA THR A 130 -18.35 2.95 -1.25
C THR A 130 -19.72 3.21 -0.61
N PRO A 131 -20.79 2.48 -0.94
CA PRO A 131 -22.07 2.59 -0.24
C PRO A 131 -21.97 2.23 1.26
N ASP A 132 -22.85 2.81 2.07
CA ASP A 132 -22.89 2.55 3.52
C ASP A 132 -23.08 1.07 3.85
N GLU A 133 -23.91 0.34 3.09
CA GLU A 133 -24.15 -1.09 3.30
C GLU A 133 -22.88 -1.95 3.13
N GLU A 134 -21.90 -1.49 2.34
CA GLU A 134 -20.61 -2.15 2.13
C GLU A 134 -19.51 -1.60 3.07
N PHE A 135 -19.57 -0.30 3.39
CA PHE A 135 -18.57 0.38 4.22
C PHE A 135 -18.77 0.12 5.72
N GLN A 136 -19.99 0.25 6.24
CA GLN A 136 -20.28 0.18 7.68
C GLN A 136 -19.83 -1.13 8.33
N PRO A 137 -20.05 -2.32 7.73
CA PRO A 137 -19.54 -3.57 8.30
C PRO A 137 -18.01 -3.62 8.41
N ARG A 138 -17.28 -2.92 7.53
CA ARG A 138 -15.81 -2.82 7.59
C ARG A 138 -15.39 -1.83 8.67
N TYR A 139 -16.05 -0.67 8.72
CA TYR A 139 -15.80 0.38 9.71
C TYR A 139 -15.99 -0.11 11.15
N GLU A 140 -17.10 -0.79 11.44
CA GLU A 140 -17.38 -1.30 12.79
C GLU A 140 -16.38 -2.39 13.23
N ARG A 141 -15.96 -3.27 12.31
CA ARG A 141 -14.90 -4.26 12.61
C ARG A 141 -13.56 -3.57 12.93
N LEU A 142 -13.20 -2.53 12.19
CA LEU A 142 -11.95 -1.80 12.40
C LEU A 142 -11.94 -1.04 13.72
N LYS A 143 -13.09 -0.50 14.17
CA LYS A 143 -13.17 0.18 15.48
C LYS A 143 -12.78 -0.70 16.66
N VAL A 144 -13.08 -1.99 16.59
CA VAL A 144 -12.70 -2.96 17.63
C VAL A 144 -11.18 -3.11 17.72
N LEU A 145 -10.48 -2.98 16.58
CA LEU A 145 -9.03 -3.13 16.48
C LEU A 145 -8.27 -1.80 16.68
N ASN A 146 -8.93 -0.67 16.42
CA ASN A 146 -8.33 0.65 16.46
C ASN A 146 -9.37 1.72 16.87
N ASN A 147 -9.16 2.33 18.03
CA ASN A 147 -10.06 3.35 18.58
C ASN A 147 -10.03 4.69 17.80
N ASN A 148 -9.10 4.87 16.86
CA ASN A 148 -8.92 6.08 16.06
C ASN A 148 -9.38 5.91 14.60
N VAL A 149 -10.22 4.92 14.29
CA VAL A 149 -10.76 4.77 12.93
C VAL A 149 -11.69 5.94 12.63
N LYS A 150 -11.50 6.53 11.45
CA LYS A 150 -12.26 7.66 10.96
C LYS A 150 -13.39 7.22 10.02
N PRO A 151 -14.52 7.95 9.99
CA PRO A 151 -15.67 7.64 9.14
C PRO A 151 -15.34 7.87 7.68
N GLN A 152 -16.11 7.33 6.75
CA GLN A 152 -15.90 7.55 5.32
C GLN A 152 -15.80 9.03 4.93
N CYS A 153 -14.93 9.36 3.96
CA CYS A 153 -14.79 10.74 3.49
C CYS A 153 -16.00 11.14 2.61
N ASP A 154 -16.73 12.16 3.04
CA ASP A 154 -17.92 12.69 2.37
C ASP A 154 -17.60 13.62 1.19
N LEU A 155 -16.38 14.16 1.13
CA LEU A 155 -15.93 15.12 0.10
C LEU A 155 -15.66 14.51 -1.29
N ILE A 156 -15.58 13.19 -1.40
CA ILE A 156 -15.31 12.50 -2.68
C ILE A 156 -16.65 12.09 -3.31
N LYS A 157 -16.77 12.25 -4.63
CA LYS A 157 -17.93 11.77 -5.40
C LYS A 157 -17.50 11.30 -6.78
N LEU A 158 -18.39 10.60 -7.47
CA LEU A 158 -18.19 10.22 -8.85
C LEU A 158 -18.40 11.44 -9.76
N LYS A 159 -17.59 11.53 -10.81
CA LYS A 159 -17.63 12.64 -11.79
C LYS A 159 -18.95 12.68 -12.58
N ASN A 160 -19.64 11.55 -12.69
CA ASN A 160 -20.97 11.45 -13.29
C ASN A 160 -22.10 12.03 -12.42
N GLY A 161 -21.78 12.55 -11.22
CA GLY A 161 -22.75 13.17 -10.30
C GLY A 161 -23.28 12.21 -9.24
N ASN A 162 -23.08 10.90 -9.38
CA ASN A 162 -23.47 9.93 -8.36
C ASN A 162 -22.55 10.01 -7.14
N LYS A 163 -23.10 9.75 -5.95
CA LYS A 163 -22.32 9.71 -4.72
C LYS A 163 -21.57 8.38 -4.56
N PHE A 164 -22.21 7.27 -4.91
CA PHE A 164 -21.71 5.93 -4.62
C PHE A 164 -21.60 5.06 -5.88
N LEU A 165 -20.66 4.12 -5.83
CA LEU A 165 -20.59 2.96 -6.70
C LEU A 165 -21.67 1.96 -6.32
N THR A 166 -22.08 1.12 -7.26
CA THR A 166 -22.86 -0.08 -6.96
C THR A 166 -21.95 -1.18 -6.41
N LYS A 167 -22.51 -2.09 -5.61
CA LYS A 167 -21.80 -3.29 -5.17
C LYS A 167 -21.21 -4.09 -6.33
N LYS A 168 -21.96 -4.21 -7.44
CA LYS A 168 -21.50 -4.92 -8.63
C LYS A 168 -20.23 -4.32 -9.22
N GLU A 169 -20.12 -2.99 -9.27
CA GLU A 169 -18.91 -2.30 -9.75
C GLU A 169 -17.72 -2.53 -8.81
N ILE A 170 -17.96 -2.48 -7.49
CA ILE A 170 -16.93 -2.76 -6.49
C ILE A 170 -16.42 -4.20 -6.65
N ASP A 171 -17.33 -5.18 -6.64
CA ASP A 171 -16.99 -6.62 -6.75
C ASP A 171 -16.24 -6.90 -8.06
N PHE A 172 -16.75 -6.40 -9.19
CA PHE A 172 -16.09 -6.54 -10.49
C PHE A 172 -14.64 -6.01 -10.49
N SER A 173 -14.42 -4.87 -9.85
CA SER A 173 -13.09 -4.24 -9.79
C SER A 173 -12.13 -5.04 -8.92
N PHE A 174 -12.60 -5.52 -7.77
CA PHE A 174 -11.80 -6.40 -6.91
C PHE A 174 -11.47 -7.72 -7.59
N ASP A 175 -12.43 -8.35 -8.24
CA ASP A 175 -12.22 -9.60 -8.96
C ASP A 175 -11.25 -9.40 -10.14
N SER A 176 -11.37 -8.29 -10.88
CA SER A 176 -10.43 -7.96 -11.97
C SER A 176 -8.99 -7.87 -11.46
N ILE A 177 -8.75 -7.19 -10.33
CA ILE A 177 -7.42 -7.08 -9.73
C ILE A 177 -6.92 -8.45 -9.21
N ARG A 178 -7.81 -9.27 -8.63
CA ARG A 178 -7.47 -10.63 -8.19
C ARG A 178 -7.10 -11.54 -9.34
N GLU A 179 -7.73 -11.42 -10.50
CA GLU A 179 -7.31 -12.17 -11.69
C GLU A 179 -5.92 -11.74 -12.18
N LEU A 180 -5.55 -10.46 -12.02
CA LEU A 180 -4.18 -10.00 -12.29
C LEU A 180 -3.16 -10.58 -11.30
N GLU A 181 -3.50 -10.70 -10.02
CA GLU A 181 -2.66 -11.41 -9.03
C GLU A 181 -2.38 -12.85 -9.47
N LYS A 182 -3.42 -13.56 -9.92
CA LYS A 182 -3.26 -14.93 -10.44
C LYS A 182 -2.39 -14.96 -11.69
N LYS A 183 -2.57 -13.98 -12.60
CA LYS A 183 -1.79 -13.85 -13.85
C LYS A 183 -0.30 -13.70 -13.57
N ILE A 184 0.09 -13.02 -12.49
CA ILE A 184 1.51 -12.90 -12.08
C ILE A 184 2.02 -14.11 -11.31
N GLY A 185 1.16 -15.09 -11.04
CA GLY A 185 1.50 -16.37 -10.43
C GLY A 185 1.22 -16.47 -8.93
N VAL A 186 0.46 -15.53 -8.34
CA VAL A 186 0.05 -15.64 -6.93
C VAL A 186 -1.01 -16.74 -6.80
N PRO A 187 -0.76 -17.81 -6.02
CA PRO A 187 -1.74 -18.87 -5.82
C PRO A 187 -3.00 -18.40 -5.09
N ASP A 188 -4.14 -19.02 -5.40
CA ASP A 188 -5.46 -18.64 -4.83
C ASP A 188 -5.48 -18.56 -3.29
N HIS A 189 -4.78 -19.46 -2.61
CA HIS A 189 -4.74 -19.49 -1.14
C HIS A 189 -3.92 -18.35 -0.52
N PHE A 190 -3.17 -17.60 -1.33
CA PHE A 190 -2.52 -16.35 -0.93
C PHE A 190 -3.38 -15.11 -1.24
N LEU A 191 -4.51 -15.22 -1.97
CA LEU A 191 -5.35 -14.07 -2.33
C LEU A 191 -6.29 -13.62 -1.18
N ASN A 192 -5.71 -13.15 -0.07
CA ASN A 192 -6.43 -12.72 1.13
C ASN A 192 -5.58 -11.77 1.99
N ASP A 193 -6.17 -11.25 3.06
CA ASP A 193 -5.57 -10.36 4.08
C ASP A 193 -5.04 -11.09 5.32
N ASN A 194 -5.04 -12.43 5.36
CA ASN A 194 -4.47 -13.17 6.48
C ASN A 194 -2.93 -13.07 6.47
N PRO A 195 -2.26 -13.36 7.60
CA PRO A 195 -0.81 -13.52 7.63
C PRO A 195 -0.36 -14.52 6.56
N GLY A 196 0.40 -14.04 5.57
CA GLY A 196 0.82 -14.82 4.41
C GLY A 196 0.27 -14.29 3.09
N GLY A 197 -0.95 -13.75 3.07
CA GLY A 197 -1.63 -13.35 1.83
C GLY A 197 -1.04 -12.15 1.10
N SER A 198 -1.44 -11.92 -0.15
CA SER A 198 -0.93 -10.85 -1.02
C SER A 198 -1.68 -9.52 -0.85
N TYR A 199 -2.76 -9.49 -0.08
CA TYR A 199 -3.52 -8.27 0.19
C TYR A 199 -3.08 -7.64 1.51
N ARG A 200 -2.21 -6.63 1.45
CA ARG A 200 -1.50 -6.08 2.61
C ARG A 200 -1.26 -4.60 2.52
N SER A 201 -0.79 -4.01 3.61
CA SER A 201 -0.43 -2.60 3.60
C SER A 201 0.80 -2.28 2.73
N PHE A 202 0.88 -1.05 2.22
CA PHE A 202 2.02 -0.62 1.39
C PHE A 202 3.40 -0.81 2.04
N HIS A 203 3.50 -0.57 3.35
CA HIS A 203 4.79 -0.69 4.04
C HIS A 203 5.21 -2.14 4.20
N GLU A 204 4.28 -3.08 4.38
CA GLU A 204 4.60 -4.50 4.41
C GLU A 204 5.06 -4.99 3.04
N HIS A 205 4.35 -4.62 1.96
CA HIS A 205 4.78 -4.91 0.60
C HIS A 205 6.19 -4.39 0.32
N ALA A 206 6.48 -3.14 0.68
CA ALA A 206 7.80 -2.55 0.50
C ALA A 206 8.89 -3.29 1.28
N LEU A 207 8.63 -3.70 2.54
CA LEU A 207 9.61 -4.42 3.33
C LEU A 207 9.82 -5.86 2.85
N ILE A 208 8.76 -6.58 2.48
CA ILE A 208 8.86 -7.91 1.86
C ILE A 208 9.65 -7.83 0.56
N TRP A 209 9.33 -6.83 -0.27
CA TRP A 209 10.03 -6.59 -1.54
C TRP A 209 11.52 -6.31 -1.36
N ILE A 210 11.96 -5.71 -0.26
CA ILE A 210 13.37 -5.32 -0.08
C ILE A 210 14.13 -6.36 0.73
N LEU A 211 13.55 -6.80 1.83
CA LEU A 211 14.23 -7.67 2.78
C LEU A 211 14.00 -9.14 2.46
N GLY A 212 12.83 -9.49 1.90
CA GLY A 212 12.41 -10.88 1.70
C GLY A 212 11.57 -11.40 2.87
N GLU A 213 10.92 -12.54 2.67
CA GLU A 213 10.00 -13.12 3.65
C GLU A 213 10.70 -13.59 4.93
N LYS A 214 11.90 -14.16 4.80
CA LYS A 214 12.68 -14.63 5.96
C LYS A 214 13.02 -13.48 6.90
N GLU A 215 13.53 -12.38 6.35
CA GLU A 215 13.89 -11.19 7.10
C GLU A 215 12.64 -10.53 7.70
N MET A 216 11.48 -10.64 7.05
CA MET A 216 10.20 -10.22 7.65
C MET A 216 9.77 -11.08 8.84
N CYS A 217 10.06 -12.39 8.83
CA CYS A 217 9.90 -13.23 10.02
C CYS A 217 10.84 -12.79 11.15
N ASP A 218 12.10 -12.49 10.84
CA ASP A 218 13.07 -11.97 11.82
C ASP A 218 12.60 -10.61 12.40
N LEU A 219 12.07 -9.71 11.55
CA LEU A 219 11.48 -8.44 11.98
C LEU A 219 10.23 -8.64 12.86
N SER A 220 9.45 -9.70 12.65
CA SER A 220 8.29 -10.02 13.50
C SER A 220 8.74 -10.39 14.92
N ILE A 221 9.86 -11.10 15.05
CA ILE A 221 10.48 -11.42 16.35
C ILE A 221 10.96 -10.13 17.02
N VAL A 222 11.66 -9.27 16.28
CA VAL A 222 12.09 -7.95 16.80
C VAL A 222 10.89 -7.13 17.26
N ARG A 223 9.82 -7.08 16.46
CA ARG A 223 8.60 -6.34 16.77
C ARG A 223 7.98 -6.77 18.10
N SER A 224 7.98 -8.06 18.42
CA SER A 224 7.38 -8.60 19.65
C SER A 224 8.31 -8.58 20.86
N SER A 225 9.63 -8.68 20.66
CA SER A 225 10.58 -8.91 21.75
C SER A 225 11.48 -7.73 22.10
N TYR A 226 11.71 -6.78 21.19
CA TYR A 226 12.65 -5.68 21.41
C TYR A 226 12.00 -4.49 22.10
N SER A 227 12.76 -3.78 22.93
CA SER A 227 12.36 -2.48 23.47
C SER A 227 12.28 -1.41 22.38
N MET A 228 11.57 -0.31 22.67
CA MET A 228 11.46 0.84 21.77
C MET A 228 12.83 1.42 21.36
N ILE A 229 13.81 1.42 22.27
CA ILE A 229 15.16 1.92 22.00
C ILE A 229 15.89 0.99 21.02
N GLN A 230 15.87 -0.32 21.29
CA GLN A 230 16.50 -1.33 20.43
C GLN A 230 15.90 -1.31 19.01
N LYS A 231 14.57 -1.17 18.89
CA LYS A 231 13.90 -1.04 17.59
C LYS A 231 14.39 0.19 16.82
N LYS A 232 14.50 1.35 17.49
CA LYS A 232 15.00 2.58 16.87
C LYS A 232 16.46 2.46 16.42
N GLN A 233 17.32 1.81 17.21
CA GLN A 233 18.70 1.52 16.84
C GLN A 233 18.79 0.61 15.62
N LEU A 234 18.04 -0.49 15.60
CA LEU A 234 17.99 -1.40 14.46
C LEU A 234 17.54 -0.69 13.17
N ILE A 235 16.50 0.14 13.25
CA ILE A 235 16.01 0.92 12.11
C ILE A 235 17.13 1.78 11.51
N ASN A 236 17.89 2.49 12.35
CA ASN A 236 19.00 3.32 11.87
C ASN A 236 20.09 2.45 11.22
N ASN A 237 20.50 1.36 11.87
CA ASN A 237 21.52 0.45 11.35
C ASN A 237 21.14 -0.11 9.97
N ILE A 238 19.89 -0.56 9.78
CA ILE A 238 19.41 -1.05 8.48
C ILE A 238 19.49 0.05 7.41
N CYS A 239 19.09 1.28 7.75
CA CYS A 239 19.14 2.40 6.80
C CYS A 239 20.56 2.77 6.40
N ASP A 240 21.51 2.71 7.35
CA ASP A 240 22.91 3.02 7.08
C ASP A 240 23.53 1.94 6.17
N CYS A 241 23.28 0.66 6.43
CA CYS A 241 23.71 -0.44 5.55
C CYS A 241 23.12 -0.33 4.13
N LEU A 242 21.86 0.08 4.00
CA LEU A 242 21.22 0.29 2.69
C LEU A 242 21.92 1.41 1.92
N ARG A 243 22.18 2.56 2.56
CA ARG A 243 22.89 3.68 1.90
C ARG A 243 24.29 3.30 1.43
N GLU A 244 25.03 2.55 2.24
CA GLU A 244 26.35 2.04 1.87
C GLU A 244 26.25 1.12 0.65
N SER A 245 25.29 0.19 0.66
CA SER A 245 25.07 -0.75 -0.46
C SER A 245 24.73 -0.03 -1.77
N PHE A 246 23.89 1.01 -1.72
CA PHE A 246 23.56 1.82 -2.91
C PHE A 246 24.73 2.68 -3.39
N SER A 247 25.59 3.17 -2.49
CA SER A 247 26.75 3.98 -2.86
C SER A 247 27.83 3.17 -3.58
N ASN A 248 27.92 1.87 -3.31
CA ASN A 248 28.89 0.96 -3.92
C ASN A 248 28.45 0.39 -5.29
N VAL A 249 27.23 0.68 -5.74
CA VAL A 249 26.67 0.20 -7.02
C VAL A 249 26.77 1.27 -8.13
N LYS A 250 27.18 2.50 -7.79
CA LYS A 250 27.55 3.54 -8.76
C LYS A 250 29.06 3.57 -8.99
#